data_AF-A0A5N5GTH5-F1
#
_entry.id   AF-A0A5N5GTH5-F1
#
_cell.length_a   1.000
_cell.length_b   1.000
_cell.length_c   1.000
_cell.angle_alpha   90.00
_cell.angle_beta   90.00
_cell.angle_gamma   90.00
#
_symmetry.space_group_name_H-M   'P 1'
#
loop_
_entity.id
_entity.type
_entity.pdbx_description
1 polymer ?
#
loop_
_entity_poly.entity_id
_entity_poly.type
_entity_poly.pdbx_seq_one_letter_code
_entity_poly.pdbx_strand_id
1 'polypeptide(L)'
;MGVCASTPTCTKSRGGGAPRPDAIGRPTSSIVIDADGRMQELKRPTQSKHITSQNPNHFLCNSETMSIGTCLTHVPDEEELQAGQIYFLLPLRQTQKPLSLPDLCDLAIKASSALARDAREYLQAHNQARAAVGVEPLKWSESLANATSRLVRYQRNNQACNFANLTSGSKYGANQLWASGQSVSPTIVDTWVKEKDFYNHSGNSCVPNHRCGVYTQVVWRKSLELGCAQATCVKEQSSLSICFYNPPGNVVGESPY
;
A
#
# COMPACT_ATOMS: atom_id res chain seq x y z
N MET A 1 21.53 21.20 51.56
CA MET A 1 20.95 19.93 51.07
C MET A 1 20.39 20.18 49.68
N GLY A 2 20.69 19.27 48.76
CA GLY A 2 20.82 19.51 47.32
C GLY A 2 19.55 19.96 46.60
N VAL A 3 19.76 20.89 45.66
CA VAL A 3 18.75 21.50 44.80
C VAL A 3 18.73 20.76 43.45
N CYS A 4 17.53 20.32 43.09
CA CYS A 4 16.99 20.03 41.76
C CYS A 4 17.66 18.99 40.84
N ALA A 5 16.97 17.85 40.69
CA ALA A 5 17.08 17.00 39.51
C ALA A 5 16.45 17.73 38.31
N SER A 6 17.29 18.17 37.38
CA SER A 6 16.86 18.71 36.09
C SER A 6 16.32 17.57 35.22
N THR A 7 15.00 17.49 35.05
CA THR A 7 14.41 16.76 33.92
C THR A 7 15.01 17.31 32.62
N PRO A 8 15.48 16.46 31.69
CA PRO A 8 16.00 16.95 30.42
C PRO A 8 14.85 17.56 29.61
N THR A 9 14.77 18.88 29.62
CA THR A 9 13.85 19.66 28.78
C THR A 9 14.43 19.78 27.39
N CYS A 10 13.66 19.32 26.39
CA CYS A 10 14.10 19.28 25.01
C CYS A 10 14.16 20.70 24.39
N THR A 11 15.32 21.04 23.82
CA THR A 11 15.55 22.24 23.01
C THR A 11 15.88 21.86 21.56
N LYS A 12 15.38 22.65 20.60
CA LYS A 12 15.46 22.37 19.15
C LYS A 12 16.89 22.52 18.62
N SER A 13 17.40 21.53 17.88
CA SER A 13 18.61 21.66 17.04
C SER A 13 18.25 21.50 15.55
N ARG A 14 18.94 22.26 14.68
CA ARG A 14 18.80 22.22 13.21
C ARG A 14 20.00 21.47 12.62
N GLY A 15 19.76 20.36 11.94
CA GLY A 15 20.77 19.60 11.19
C GLY A 15 20.71 19.93 9.70
N GLY A 16 21.87 20.24 9.11
CA GLY A 16 22.04 20.52 7.68
C GLY A 16 22.23 19.25 6.85
N GLY A 17 21.61 19.22 5.66
CA GLY A 17 21.68 18.10 4.73
C GLY A 17 22.87 18.17 3.77
N ALA A 18 23.51 17.02 3.55
CA ALA A 18 24.48 16.80 2.48
C ALA A 18 23.80 16.12 1.27
N PRO A 19 24.12 16.48 0.02
CA PRO A 19 23.49 15.87 -1.16
C PRO A 19 24.26 14.63 -1.64
N ARG A 20 23.53 13.61 -2.10
CA ARG A 20 24.06 12.38 -2.74
C ARG A 20 23.04 11.77 -3.73
N PRO A 21 23.45 10.90 -4.67
CA PRO A 21 23.37 11.09 -6.12
C PRO A 21 22.20 10.37 -6.82
N ASP A 22 22.14 10.54 -8.14
CA ASP A 22 20.99 10.31 -9.02
C ASP A 22 20.50 8.86 -9.26
N ALA A 23 19.16 8.80 -9.34
CA ALA A 23 18.29 8.08 -10.28
C ALA A 23 18.33 6.54 -10.39
N ILE A 24 17.99 5.89 -9.28
CA ILE A 24 17.07 4.74 -9.29
C ILE A 24 15.67 5.33 -9.01
N GLY A 25 14.67 4.99 -9.83
CA GLY A 25 13.38 5.69 -9.92
C GLY A 25 12.82 6.19 -8.58
N ARG A 26 12.82 7.52 -8.39
CA ARG A 26 12.48 8.17 -7.12
C ARG A 26 11.08 7.76 -6.65
N PRO A 27 10.90 7.44 -5.36
CA PRO A 27 9.58 7.31 -4.77
C PRO A 27 8.73 8.57 -5.05
N THR A 28 7.42 8.39 -5.27
CA THR A 28 6.50 9.50 -5.65
C THR A 28 5.38 9.74 -4.65
N SER A 29 5.38 9.03 -3.52
CA SER A 29 4.40 9.12 -2.45
C SER A 29 5.08 9.14 -1.08
N SER A 30 4.49 9.86 -0.13
CA SER A 30 4.81 9.75 1.29
C SER A 30 3.87 8.74 1.94
N ILE A 31 4.30 8.15 3.05
CA ILE A 31 3.50 7.19 3.81
C ILE A 31 3.28 7.78 5.20
N VAL A 32 2.04 7.77 5.69
CA VAL A 32 1.70 8.12 7.08
C VAL A 32 1.23 6.86 7.78
N ILE A 33 1.81 6.54 8.93
CA ILE A 33 1.38 5.43 9.78
C ILE A 33 0.92 6.00 11.12
N ASP A 34 -0.31 5.67 11.53
CA ASP A 34 -0.83 6.10 12.83
C ASP A 34 -0.29 5.25 14.00
N ALA A 35 -0.54 5.69 15.22
CA ALA A 35 -0.08 5.02 16.44
C ALA A 35 -0.63 3.59 16.61
N ASP A 36 -1.75 3.27 15.95
CA ASP A 36 -2.39 1.96 15.93
C ASP A 36 -1.85 1.06 14.79
N GLY A 37 -0.92 1.56 13.98
CA GLY A 37 -0.30 0.84 12.87
C GLY A 37 -1.16 0.80 11.60
N ARG A 38 -2.16 1.68 11.45
CA ARG A 38 -2.84 1.87 10.16
C ARG A 38 -1.99 2.74 9.27
N MET A 39 -1.96 2.41 7.98
CA MET A 39 -1.16 3.11 6.98
C MET A 39 -2.05 3.86 6.00
N GLN A 40 -1.62 5.08 5.66
CA GLN A 40 -2.19 5.92 4.62
C GLN A 40 -1.05 6.34 3.68
N GLU A 41 -1.12 5.91 2.42
CA GLU A 41 -0.21 6.39 1.39
C GLU A 41 -0.71 7.74 0.83
N LEU A 42 0.07 8.80 0.99
CA LEU A 42 -0.20 10.14 0.51
C LEU A 42 0.56 10.39 -0.77
N LYS A 43 -0.19 10.63 -1.84
CA LYS A 43 0.32 10.46 -3.20
C LYS A 43 0.30 11.75 -4.02
N ARG A 44 0.09 12.89 -3.36
CA ARG A 44 0.23 14.27 -3.87
C ARG A 44 1.04 15.05 -2.83
N PRO A 45 1.72 16.14 -3.21
CA PRO A 45 2.24 17.09 -2.24
C PRO A 45 1.11 17.48 -1.29
N THR A 46 1.29 17.10 -0.02
CA THR A 46 0.27 17.25 1.03
C THR A 46 0.94 17.98 2.16
N GLN A 47 0.39 19.13 2.54
CA GLN A 47 0.87 19.85 3.71
C GLN A 47 0.54 19.06 4.98
N SER A 48 1.47 19.06 5.93
CA SER A 48 1.31 18.43 7.25
C SER A 48 -0.02 18.82 7.91
N LYS A 49 -0.42 20.09 7.80
CA LYS A 49 -1.69 20.63 8.31
C LYS A 49 -2.94 19.89 7.85
N HIS A 50 -2.94 19.37 6.62
CA HIS A 50 -4.09 18.63 6.10
C HIS A 50 -4.33 17.33 6.88
N ILE A 51 -3.26 16.70 7.35
CA ILE A 51 -3.32 15.46 8.12
C ILE A 51 -3.61 15.75 9.60
N THR A 52 -2.92 16.73 10.18
CA THR A 52 -3.10 17.08 11.60
C THR A 52 -4.49 17.66 11.87
N SER A 53 -5.08 18.42 10.94
CA SER A 53 -6.45 18.95 11.08
C SER A 53 -7.54 17.86 11.12
N GLN A 54 -7.31 16.70 10.51
CA GLN A 54 -8.23 15.55 10.54
C GLN A 54 -8.04 14.69 11.80
N ASN A 55 -6.95 14.91 12.55
CA ASN A 55 -6.53 14.06 13.65
C ASN A 55 -6.22 14.92 14.90
N PRO A 56 -7.26 15.38 15.62
CA PRO A 56 -7.05 16.22 16.80
C PRO A 56 -6.19 15.50 17.84
N ASN A 57 -5.39 16.26 18.57
CA ASN A 57 -4.42 15.78 19.57
C ASN A 57 -3.26 14.92 19.03
N HIS A 58 -3.00 14.94 17.72
CA HIS A 58 -1.87 14.25 17.10
C HIS A 58 -0.92 15.22 16.39
N PHE A 59 0.31 14.77 16.17
CA PHE A 59 1.32 15.45 15.36
C PHE A 59 1.98 14.45 14.40
N LEU A 60 2.50 14.96 13.28
CA LEU A 60 3.29 14.20 12.33
C LEU A 60 4.77 14.27 12.67
N CYS A 61 5.48 13.15 12.59
CA CYS A 61 6.93 13.08 12.75
C CYS A 61 7.55 12.35 11.56
N ASN A 62 8.66 12.85 11.01
CA ASN A 62 9.39 12.20 9.94
C ASN A 62 10.33 11.12 10.52
N SER A 63 10.20 9.88 10.03
CA SER A 63 11.03 8.74 10.44
C SER A 63 12.53 8.99 10.33
N GLU A 64 12.99 9.75 9.32
CA GLU A 64 14.42 10.07 9.15
C GLU A 64 14.98 11.01 10.23
N THR A 65 14.11 11.74 10.92
CA THR A 65 14.51 12.66 12.00
C THR A 65 14.45 12.02 13.39
N MET A 66 13.99 10.77 13.48
CA MET A 66 13.87 10.05 14.74
C MET A 66 15.23 9.50 15.19
N SER A 67 15.57 9.69 16.46
CA SER A 67 16.82 9.19 17.03
C SER A 67 16.62 8.83 18.50
N ILE A 68 17.35 7.81 18.96
CA ILE A 68 17.28 7.38 20.36
C ILE A 68 17.83 8.51 21.25
N GLY A 69 17.15 8.78 22.36
CA GLY A 69 17.53 9.81 23.33
C GLY A 69 17.11 11.23 22.92
N THR A 70 16.49 11.42 21.76
CA THR A 70 15.96 12.73 21.33
C THR A 70 14.44 12.77 21.46
N CYS A 71 13.88 13.97 21.70
CA CYS A 71 12.44 14.16 21.59
C CYS A 71 12.01 14.14 20.13
N LEU A 72 10.81 13.60 19.88
CA LEU A 72 10.21 13.60 18.55
C LEU A 72 9.94 15.04 18.08
N THR A 73 10.35 15.33 16.85
CA THR A 73 10.13 16.62 16.19
C THR A 73 8.84 16.56 15.38
N HIS A 74 8.01 17.60 15.48
CA HIS A 74 6.84 17.71 14.61
C HIS A 74 7.28 18.25 13.24
N VAL A 75 6.67 17.71 12.18
CA VAL A 75 6.70 18.30 10.85
C VAL A 75 5.84 19.57 10.90
N PRO A 76 6.39 20.76 10.61
CA PRO A 76 5.65 22.02 10.60
C PRO A 76 4.38 21.93 9.73
N ASP A 77 3.32 22.61 10.14
CA ASP A 77 2.02 22.56 9.47
C ASP A 77 2.09 22.97 7.98
N GLU A 78 2.96 23.92 7.66
CA GLU A 78 3.18 24.46 6.33
C GLU A 78 4.09 23.59 5.46
N GLU A 79 4.81 22.63 6.05
CA GLU A 79 5.73 21.77 5.32
C GLU A 79 4.96 20.70 4.52
N GLU A 80 5.35 20.52 3.26
CA GLU A 80 4.84 19.44 2.43
C GLU A 80 5.58 18.13 2.71
N LEU A 81 4.81 17.05 2.83
CA LEU A 81 5.36 15.72 3.03
C LEU A 81 6.14 15.27 1.79
N GLN A 82 7.37 14.83 2.01
CA GLN A 82 8.33 14.45 1.00
C GLN A 82 8.06 13.05 0.47
N ALA A 83 8.11 12.89 -0.85
CA ALA A 83 7.94 11.58 -1.47
C ALA A 83 9.09 10.63 -1.08
N GLY A 84 8.75 9.38 -0.79
CA GLY A 84 9.68 8.35 -0.32
C GLY A 84 9.88 8.32 1.19
N GLN A 85 9.35 9.31 1.89
CA GLN A 85 9.45 9.41 3.33
C GLN A 85 8.29 8.71 4.03
N ILE A 86 8.63 8.10 5.17
CA ILE A 86 7.66 7.54 6.10
C ILE A 86 7.49 8.54 7.25
N TYR A 87 6.24 8.85 7.54
CA TYR A 87 5.82 9.71 8.63
C TYR A 87 4.97 8.92 9.61
N PHE A 88 5.09 9.25 10.89
CA PHE A 88 4.24 8.70 11.94
C PHE A 88 3.31 9.77 12.48
N LEU A 89 2.02 9.45 12.57
CA LEU A 89 1.01 10.27 13.21
C LEU A 89 0.84 9.81 14.67
N LEU A 90 1.37 10.60 15.60
CA LEU A 90 1.53 10.22 17.01
C LEU A 90 0.78 11.17 17.95
N PRO A 91 0.32 10.72 19.13
CA PRO A 91 -0.34 11.59 20.10
C PRO A 91 0.59 12.68 20.64
N LEU A 92 0.10 13.91 20.79
CA LEU A 92 0.88 15.06 21.27
C LEU A 92 1.60 14.82 22.61
N ARG A 93 1.06 13.95 23.46
CA ARG A 93 1.68 13.59 24.76
C ARG A 93 3.06 12.95 24.60
N GLN A 94 3.38 12.39 23.43
CA GLN A 94 4.67 11.76 23.14
C GLN A 94 5.76 12.76 22.75
N THR A 95 5.44 14.03 22.48
CA THR A 95 6.43 15.06 22.07
C THR A 95 7.45 15.41 23.14
N GLN A 96 7.13 15.19 24.43
CA GLN A 96 7.96 15.60 25.56
C GLN A 96 8.85 14.46 26.11
N LYS A 97 8.67 13.23 25.62
CA LYS A 97 9.43 12.05 26.06
C LYS A 97 10.58 11.80 25.07
N PRO A 98 11.84 11.69 25.53
CA PRO A 98 12.93 11.20 24.69
C PRO A 98 12.64 9.78 24.19
N LEU A 99 12.89 9.54 22.90
CA LEU A 99 12.63 8.27 22.26
C LEU A 99 13.57 7.19 22.80
N SER A 100 13.02 6.11 23.35
CA SER A 100 13.83 4.96 23.76
C SER A 100 14.01 3.96 22.61
N LEU A 101 14.99 3.06 22.72
CA LEU A 101 15.16 1.98 21.75
C LEU A 101 13.87 1.12 21.60
N PRO A 102 13.18 0.70 22.68
CA PRO A 102 11.89 0.03 22.56
C PRO A 102 10.83 0.84 21.79
N ASP A 103 10.74 2.15 22.01
CA ASP A 103 9.77 3.00 21.30
C ASP A 103 10.07 3.01 19.78
N LEU A 104 11.35 3.15 19.39
CA LEU A 104 11.75 3.14 17.97
C LEU A 104 11.52 1.76 17.32
N CYS A 105 11.80 0.66 18.03
CA CYS A 105 11.50 -0.69 17.55
C CYS A 105 10.00 -0.90 17.33
N ASP A 106 9.15 -0.43 18.25
CA ASP A 106 7.69 -0.52 18.12
C ASP A 106 7.20 0.22 16.87
N LEU A 107 7.68 1.45 16.64
CA LEU A 107 7.34 2.23 15.43
C LEU A 107 7.78 1.50 14.14
N ALA A 108 9.00 0.95 14.12
CA ALA A 108 9.50 0.19 12.98
C ALA A 108 8.66 -1.08 12.71
N ILE A 109 8.30 -1.83 13.76
CA ILE A 109 7.44 -3.02 13.65
C ILE A 109 6.06 -2.63 13.13
N LYS A 110 5.46 -1.54 13.63
CA LYS A 110 4.18 -1.02 13.13
C LYS A 110 4.27 -0.67 11.65
N ALA A 111 5.32 0.03 11.23
CA ALA A 111 5.53 0.36 9.83
C ALA A 111 5.66 -0.87 8.92
N SER A 112 6.52 -1.82 9.29
CA SER A 112 6.69 -3.06 8.53
C SER A 112 5.40 -3.88 8.49
N SER A 113 4.68 -3.96 9.61
CA SER A 113 3.43 -4.72 9.72
C SER A 113 2.31 -4.10 8.89
N ALA A 114 2.22 -2.77 8.87
CA ALA A 114 1.24 -2.03 8.09
C ALA A 114 1.48 -2.20 6.59
N LEU A 115 2.74 -2.10 6.15
CA LEU A 115 3.11 -2.35 4.75
C LEU A 115 2.87 -3.81 4.33
N ALA A 116 3.09 -4.77 5.24
CA ALA A 116 2.85 -6.19 4.99
C ALA A 116 1.36 -6.59 5.08
N ARG A 117 0.48 -5.74 5.63
CA ARG A 117 -0.93 -6.09 5.83
C ARG A 117 -1.67 -6.20 4.50
N ASP A 118 -1.55 -5.21 3.62
CA ASP A 118 -2.23 -5.22 2.32
C ASP A 118 -1.77 -6.40 1.45
N ALA A 119 -0.45 -6.65 1.42
CA ALA A 119 0.12 -7.80 0.72
C ALA A 119 -0.46 -9.13 1.23
N ARG A 120 -0.56 -9.30 2.55
CA ARG A 120 -1.16 -10.49 3.15
C ARG A 120 -2.65 -10.63 2.83
N GLU A 121 -3.41 -9.54 2.90
CA GLU A 121 -4.86 -9.55 2.62
C GLU A 121 -5.15 -9.93 1.16
N TYR A 122 -4.44 -9.35 0.19
CA TYR A 122 -4.55 -9.77 -1.22
C TYR A 122 -4.18 -11.24 -1.38
N LEU A 123 -3.01 -11.66 -0.88
CA LEU A 123 -2.51 -13.01 -1.07
C LEU A 123 -3.42 -14.06 -0.44
N GLN A 124 -3.91 -13.80 0.77
CA GLN A 124 -4.79 -14.71 1.50
C GLN A 124 -6.12 -14.93 0.76
N ALA A 125 -6.76 -13.86 0.30
CA ALA A 125 -8.03 -13.98 -0.42
C ALA A 125 -7.87 -14.77 -1.74
N HIS A 126 -6.78 -14.56 -2.48
CA HIS A 126 -6.48 -15.36 -3.68
C HIS A 126 -6.26 -16.82 -3.33
N ASN A 127 -5.47 -17.10 -2.29
CA ASN A 127 -5.13 -18.47 -1.90
C ASN A 127 -6.32 -19.22 -1.31
N GLN A 128 -7.27 -18.53 -0.68
CA GLN A 128 -8.55 -19.12 -0.29
C GLN A 128 -9.37 -19.55 -1.52
N ALA A 129 -9.49 -18.68 -2.54
CA ALA A 129 -10.18 -19.01 -3.78
C ALA A 129 -9.52 -20.18 -4.54
N ARG A 130 -8.19 -20.22 -4.57
CA ARG A 130 -7.40 -21.30 -5.21
C ARG A 130 -7.54 -22.63 -4.47
N ALA A 131 -7.51 -22.62 -3.14
CA ALA A 131 -7.72 -23.81 -2.34
C ALA A 131 -9.11 -24.41 -2.57
N ALA A 132 -10.14 -23.58 -2.76
CA ALA A 132 -11.51 -24.03 -3.03
C ALA A 132 -11.65 -24.84 -4.33
N VAL A 133 -10.70 -24.71 -5.27
CA VAL A 133 -10.65 -25.47 -6.53
C VAL A 133 -9.44 -26.40 -6.63
N GLY A 134 -8.73 -26.65 -5.51
CA GLY A 134 -7.59 -27.58 -5.47
C GLY A 134 -6.33 -27.10 -6.19
N VAL A 135 -6.14 -25.78 -6.30
CA VAL A 135 -4.97 -25.17 -6.94
C VAL A 135 -3.96 -24.68 -5.89
N GLU A 136 -2.67 -24.93 -6.14
CA GLU A 136 -1.57 -24.51 -5.27
C GLU A 136 -1.56 -22.99 -5.00
N PRO A 137 -1.18 -22.54 -3.79
CA PRO A 137 -1.20 -21.12 -3.43
C PRO A 137 -0.18 -20.29 -4.23
N LEU A 138 -0.54 -19.05 -4.52
CA LEU A 138 0.37 -18.02 -5.00
C LEU A 138 1.35 -17.61 -3.90
N LYS A 139 2.52 -17.13 -4.32
CA LYS A 139 3.50 -16.43 -3.47
C LYS A 139 3.52 -14.95 -3.78
N TRP A 140 3.67 -14.10 -2.76
CA TRP A 140 3.83 -12.67 -2.98
C TRP A 140 5.19 -12.36 -3.62
N SER A 141 5.19 -11.48 -4.62
CA SER A 141 6.40 -11.00 -5.29
C SER A 141 6.50 -9.49 -5.15
N GLU A 142 7.51 -9.04 -4.40
CA GLU A 142 7.81 -7.62 -4.22
C GLU A 142 8.09 -6.92 -5.55
N SER A 143 8.65 -7.63 -6.52
CA SER A 143 8.90 -7.09 -7.85
C SER A 143 7.60 -6.73 -8.59
N LEU A 144 6.59 -7.61 -8.51
CA LEU A 144 5.27 -7.40 -9.10
C LEU A 144 4.48 -6.34 -8.32
N ALA A 145 4.57 -6.34 -6.99
CA ALA A 145 3.94 -5.32 -6.13
C ALA A 145 4.49 -3.92 -6.44
N ASN A 146 5.79 -3.80 -6.65
CA ASN A 146 6.42 -2.54 -7.05
C ASN A 146 6.02 -2.11 -8.47
N ALA A 147 5.89 -3.06 -9.41
CA ALA A 147 5.46 -2.78 -10.78
C ALA A 147 4.00 -2.31 -10.82
N THR A 148 3.08 -3.02 -10.15
CA THR A 148 1.67 -2.62 -10.03
C THR A 148 1.54 -1.29 -9.32
N SER A 149 2.31 -1.05 -8.25
CA SER A 149 2.36 0.24 -7.54
C SER A 149 2.73 1.39 -8.47
N ARG A 150 3.71 1.22 -9.35
CA ARG A 150 4.06 2.22 -10.37
C ARG A 150 2.91 2.44 -11.35
N LEU A 151 2.28 1.37 -11.83
CA LEU A 151 1.19 1.46 -12.81
C LEU A 151 -0.07 2.14 -12.24
N VAL A 152 -0.57 1.73 -11.07
CA VAL A 152 -1.74 2.37 -10.45
C VAL A 152 -1.49 3.86 -10.16
N ARG A 153 -0.24 4.21 -9.78
CA ARG A 153 0.16 5.60 -9.59
C ARG A 153 0.14 6.38 -10.91
N TYR A 154 0.66 5.80 -11.98
CA TYR A 154 0.63 6.42 -13.31
C TYR A 154 -0.80 6.64 -13.79
N GLN A 155 -1.68 5.62 -13.69
CA GLN A 155 -3.08 5.75 -14.09
C GLN A 155 -3.78 6.88 -13.33
N ARG A 156 -3.58 6.93 -12.01
CA ARG A 156 -4.18 7.97 -11.17
C ARG A 156 -3.69 9.38 -11.51
N ASN A 157 -2.37 9.56 -11.65
CA ASN A 157 -1.78 10.89 -11.81
C ASN A 157 -1.93 11.44 -13.23
N ASN A 158 -1.80 10.56 -14.22
CA ASN A 158 -1.62 10.99 -15.61
C ASN A 158 -2.77 10.57 -16.51
N GLN A 159 -3.64 9.64 -16.07
CA GLN A 159 -4.71 9.07 -16.89
C GLN A 159 -6.08 9.20 -16.22
N ALA A 160 -6.25 10.17 -15.31
CA ALA A 160 -7.50 10.40 -14.59
C ALA A 160 -8.08 9.15 -13.90
N CYS A 161 -7.20 8.26 -13.42
CA CYS A 161 -7.55 6.95 -12.87
C CYS A 161 -8.29 5.99 -13.81
N ASN A 162 -8.24 6.21 -15.13
CA ASN A 162 -8.79 5.25 -16.08
C ASN A 162 -8.12 3.86 -15.94
N PHE A 163 -8.80 2.82 -16.40
CA PHE A 163 -8.21 1.49 -16.47
C PHE A 163 -6.92 1.50 -17.30
N ALA A 164 -5.93 0.74 -16.83
CA ALA A 164 -4.69 0.53 -17.56
C ALA A 164 -4.96 -0.31 -18.81
N ASN A 165 -4.21 -0.02 -19.88
CA ASN A 165 -4.13 -0.94 -21.01
C ASN A 165 -3.25 -2.13 -20.61
N LEU A 166 -3.90 -3.23 -20.20
CA LEU A 166 -3.23 -4.46 -19.75
C LEU A 166 -2.93 -5.43 -20.90
N THR A 167 -3.45 -5.16 -22.10
CA THR A 167 -3.41 -6.06 -23.26
C THR A 167 -2.19 -5.86 -24.17
N SER A 168 -1.56 -4.68 -24.17
CA SER A 168 -0.42 -4.39 -25.06
C SER A 168 0.91 -4.51 -24.31
N GLY A 169 1.68 -5.57 -24.57
CA GLY A 169 3.07 -5.71 -24.11
C GLY A 169 3.27 -6.06 -22.63
N SER A 170 2.22 -6.46 -21.91
CA SER A 170 2.37 -6.92 -20.52
C SER A 170 3.00 -8.30 -20.46
N LYS A 171 4.16 -8.39 -19.80
CA LYS A 171 4.83 -9.66 -19.47
C LYS A 171 4.02 -10.52 -18.47
N TYR A 172 3.06 -9.91 -17.78
CA TYR A 172 2.34 -10.49 -16.65
C TYR A 172 0.85 -10.61 -16.96
N GLY A 173 0.19 -11.59 -16.33
CA GLY A 173 -1.27 -11.63 -16.25
C GLY A 173 -1.74 -10.49 -15.35
N ALA A 174 -2.96 -10.00 -15.53
CA ALA A 174 -3.39 -8.82 -14.79
C ALA A 174 -4.90 -8.75 -14.59
N ASN A 175 -5.29 -8.36 -13.37
CA ASN A 175 -6.66 -7.98 -13.04
C ASN A 175 -6.67 -6.52 -12.58
N GLN A 176 -7.77 -5.82 -12.83
CA GLN A 176 -8.00 -4.48 -12.32
C GLN A 176 -9.46 -4.27 -11.91
N LEU A 177 -9.69 -3.41 -10.90
CA LEU A 177 -11.02 -3.08 -10.41
C LEU A 177 -11.08 -1.63 -9.95
N TRP A 178 -12.23 -1.01 -10.21
CA TRP A 178 -12.66 0.22 -9.56
C TRP A 178 -13.62 -0.10 -8.42
N ALA A 179 -13.37 0.48 -7.24
CA ALA A 179 -14.27 0.37 -6.09
C ALA A 179 -14.57 1.75 -5.50
N SER A 180 -15.83 2.01 -5.12
CA SER A 180 -16.22 3.22 -4.39
C SER A 180 -15.78 3.12 -2.92
N GLY A 181 -15.32 4.24 -2.35
CA GLY A 181 -14.80 4.34 -0.98
C GLY A 181 -13.32 3.97 -0.83
N GLN A 182 -12.81 4.06 0.41
CA GLN A 182 -11.55 3.43 0.80
C GLN A 182 -11.74 1.90 0.78
N SER A 183 -11.60 1.27 -0.38
CA SER A 183 -11.71 -0.18 -0.46
C SER A 183 -10.53 -0.83 0.25
N VAL A 184 -10.83 -1.68 1.21
CA VAL A 184 -9.90 -2.59 1.90
C VAL A 184 -9.68 -3.82 1.01
N SER A 185 -8.43 -4.28 0.95
CA SER A 185 -7.91 -5.31 0.02
C SER A 185 -8.72 -6.62 -0.11
N PRO A 186 -9.41 -7.16 0.92
CA PRO A 186 -10.17 -8.42 0.79
C PRO A 186 -11.36 -8.31 -0.17
N THR A 187 -12.10 -7.19 -0.11
CA THR A 187 -13.36 -7.00 -0.85
C THR A 187 -13.18 -7.01 -2.37
N ILE A 188 -11.99 -6.65 -2.85
CA ILE A 188 -11.65 -6.58 -4.27
C ILE A 188 -11.51 -7.97 -4.85
N VAL A 189 -10.79 -8.85 -4.16
CA VAL A 189 -10.59 -10.24 -4.58
C VAL A 189 -11.90 -11.00 -4.54
N ASP A 190 -12.71 -10.80 -3.50
CA ASP A 190 -14.05 -11.39 -3.41
C ASP A 190 -14.93 -10.98 -4.60
N THR A 191 -14.82 -9.73 -5.05
CA THR A 191 -15.54 -9.24 -6.23
C THR A 191 -15.10 -9.96 -7.50
N TRP A 192 -13.80 -10.21 -7.68
CA TRP A 192 -13.32 -11.03 -8.82
C TRP A 192 -13.77 -12.48 -8.71
N VAL A 193 -13.75 -13.06 -7.50
CA VAL A 193 -14.14 -14.45 -7.27
C VAL A 193 -15.63 -14.69 -7.54
N LYS A 194 -16.50 -13.67 -7.41
CA LYS A 194 -17.93 -13.80 -7.76
C LYS A 194 -18.18 -14.16 -9.22
N GLU A 195 -17.26 -13.87 -10.14
CA GLU A 195 -17.42 -14.32 -11.54
C GLU A 195 -17.41 -15.87 -11.67
N LYS A 196 -17.00 -16.61 -10.64
CA LYS A 196 -17.10 -18.07 -10.59
C LYS A 196 -18.51 -18.58 -10.87
N ASP A 197 -19.54 -17.83 -10.46
CA ASP A 197 -20.95 -18.23 -10.61
C ASP A 197 -21.36 -18.29 -12.09
N PHE A 198 -20.57 -17.66 -12.97
CA PHE A 198 -20.78 -17.65 -14.43
C PHE A 198 -19.77 -18.52 -15.18
N TYR A 199 -18.81 -19.15 -14.50
CA TYR A 199 -17.79 -19.97 -15.15
C TYR A 199 -18.15 -21.45 -15.13
N ASN A 200 -18.33 -22.04 -16.31
CA ASN A 200 -18.50 -23.47 -16.48
C ASN A 200 -17.14 -24.13 -16.71
N HIS A 201 -16.66 -24.84 -15.68
CA HIS A 201 -15.39 -25.54 -15.73
C HIS A 201 -15.37 -26.70 -16.73
N SER A 202 -16.44 -27.50 -16.83
CA SER A 202 -16.44 -28.70 -17.71
C SER A 202 -16.35 -28.33 -19.19
N GLY A 203 -16.90 -27.18 -19.56
CA GLY A 203 -16.85 -26.65 -20.93
C GLY A 203 -15.75 -25.62 -21.15
N ASN A 204 -14.96 -25.30 -20.12
CA ASN A 204 -14.03 -24.17 -20.09
C ASN A 204 -14.62 -22.89 -20.71
N SER A 205 -15.84 -22.55 -20.30
CA SER A 205 -16.63 -21.49 -20.93
C SER A 205 -17.28 -20.58 -19.90
N CYS A 206 -17.53 -19.33 -20.30
CA CYS A 206 -18.29 -18.38 -19.51
C CYS A 206 -19.73 -18.34 -20.02
N VAL A 207 -20.70 -18.17 -19.12
CA VAL A 207 -22.11 -17.97 -19.50
C VAL A 207 -22.20 -16.80 -20.51
N PRO A 208 -23.03 -16.90 -21.57
CA PRO A 208 -23.18 -15.83 -22.55
C PRO A 208 -23.51 -14.49 -21.90
N ASN A 209 -22.88 -13.40 -22.39
CA ASN A 209 -22.98 -12.03 -21.86
C ASN A 209 -22.37 -11.80 -20.46
N HIS A 210 -21.71 -12.80 -19.88
CA HIS A 210 -20.93 -12.63 -18.65
C HIS A 210 -19.43 -12.59 -18.93
N ARG A 211 -18.68 -12.14 -17.92
CA ARG A 211 -17.22 -12.16 -17.90
C ARG A 211 -16.77 -13.11 -16.80
N CYS A 212 -15.73 -13.88 -17.10
CA CYS A 212 -15.11 -14.82 -16.18
C CYS A 212 -13.59 -14.64 -16.11
N GLY A 213 -13.03 -13.74 -16.93
CA GLY A 213 -11.59 -13.61 -17.13
C GLY A 213 -10.84 -13.18 -15.87
N VAL A 214 -11.46 -12.36 -15.00
CA VAL A 214 -10.79 -11.98 -13.76
C VAL A 214 -10.81 -13.11 -12.74
N TYR A 215 -11.89 -13.91 -12.68
CA TYR A 215 -11.92 -15.11 -11.86
C TYR A 215 -10.92 -16.16 -12.34
N THR A 216 -10.94 -16.52 -13.64
CA THR A 216 -10.05 -17.55 -14.17
C THR A 216 -8.57 -17.20 -13.98
N GLN A 217 -8.21 -15.92 -14.01
CA GLN A 217 -6.86 -15.47 -13.67
C GLN A 217 -6.52 -15.68 -12.18
N VAL A 218 -7.43 -15.39 -11.25
CA VAL A 218 -7.22 -15.62 -9.80
C VAL A 218 -6.89 -17.09 -9.52
N VAL A 219 -7.64 -18.00 -10.14
CA VAL A 219 -7.50 -19.45 -9.94
C VAL A 219 -6.63 -20.14 -10.99
N TRP A 220 -5.83 -19.39 -11.76
CA TRP A 220 -5.00 -19.95 -12.81
C TRP A 220 -3.85 -20.78 -12.23
N ARG A 221 -3.86 -22.10 -12.46
CA ARG A 221 -2.92 -23.08 -11.90
C ARG A 221 -1.47 -22.77 -12.22
N LYS A 222 -1.19 -22.30 -13.44
CA LYS A 222 0.18 -21.99 -13.87
C LYS A 222 0.71 -20.66 -13.35
N SER A 223 -0.13 -19.78 -12.79
CA SER A 223 0.35 -18.57 -12.12
C SER A 223 0.87 -18.93 -10.74
N LEU A 224 2.07 -18.45 -10.42
CA LEU A 224 2.82 -18.81 -9.20
C LEU A 224 3.05 -17.62 -8.27
N GLU A 225 3.19 -16.43 -8.84
CA GLU A 225 3.49 -15.20 -8.12
C GLU A 225 2.38 -14.18 -8.29
N LEU A 226 2.17 -13.38 -7.24
CA LEU A 226 1.21 -12.28 -7.18
C LEU A 226 1.89 -11.01 -6.68
N GLY A 227 1.54 -9.87 -7.26
CA GLY A 227 1.81 -8.57 -6.64
C GLY A 227 0.72 -7.58 -6.98
N CYS A 228 0.19 -6.90 -5.97
CA CYS A 228 -0.94 -6.00 -6.10
C CYS A 228 -0.61 -4.62 -5.56
N ALA A 229 -1.32 -3.62 -6.08
CA ALA A 229 -1.32 -2.28 -5.53
C ALA A 229 -2.65 -1.59 -5.79
N GLN A 230 -2.90 -0.54 -5.00
CA GLN A 230 -4.11 0.25 -5.08
C GLN A 230 -3.78 1.74 -5.09
N ALA A 231 -4.57 2.55 -5.78
CA ALA A 231 -4.48 3.99 -5.76
C ALA A 231 -5.85 4.62 -5.51
N THR A 232 -5.92 5.54 -4.53
CA THR A 232 -7.11 6.34 -4.26
C THR A 232 -7.24 7.47 -5.27
N CYS A 233 -8.45 7.67 -5.78
CA CYS A 233 -8.78 8.59 -6.84
C CYS A 233 -9.73 9.67 -6.32
N VAL A 234 -9.25 10.91 -6.36
CA VAL A 234 -9.86 12.04 -5.64
C VAL A 234 -11.22 12.46 -6.22
N LYS A 235 -11.48 12.21 -7.51
CA LYS A 235 -12.68 12.73 -8.17
C LYS A 235 -13.99 12.07 -7.75
N GLU A 236 -13.98 10.90 -7.11
CA GLU A 236 -15.21 10.17 -6.77
C GLU A 236 -15.09 9.35 -5.47
N GLN A 237 -14.14 9.70 -4.59
CA GLN A 237 -13.78 8.89 -3.41
C GLN A 237 -13.58 7.41 -3.73
N SER A 238 -13.07 7.12 -4.92
CA SER A 238 -13.00 5.77 -5.48
C SER A 238 -11.55 5.29 -5.47
N SER A 239 -11.33 4.01 -5.74
CA SER A 239 -10.00 3.41 -5.76
C SER A 239 -9.83 2.47 -6.95
N LEU A 240 -8.64 2.54 -7.56
CA LEU A 240 -8.21 1.65 -8.63
C LEU A 240 -7.19 0.65 -8.07
N SER A 241 -7.52 -0.63 -8.12
CA SER A 241 -6.59 -1.71 -7.78
C SER A 241 -6.16 -2.46 -9.02
N ILE A 242 -4.89 -2.84 -9.07
CA ILE A 242 -4.31 -3.68 -10.11
C ILE A 242 -3.45 -4.76 -9.45
N CYS A 243 -3.66 -6.01 -9.86
CA CYS A 243 -2.84 -7.16 -9.47
C CYS A 243 -2.17 -7.75 -10.71
N PHE A 244 -0.88 -8.08 -10.58
CA PHE A 244 -0.13 -8.83 -11.59
C PHE A 244 0.15 -10.26 -11.15
N TYR A 245 0.14 -11.16 -12.13
CA TYR A 245 0.33 -12.59 -11.98
C TYR A 245 1.48 -13.05 -12.87
N ASN A 246 2.36 -13.88 -12.34
CA ASN A 246 3.47 -14.45 -13.09
C ASN A 246 3.58 -15.96 -12.85
N PRO A 247 3.69 -16.78 -13.91
CA PRO A 247 3.37 -16.51 -15.31
C PRO A 247 1.94 -15.97 -15.55
N PRO A 248 1.66 -15.33 -16.70
CA PRO A 248 0.31 -14.90 -17.07
C PRO A 248 -0.66 -16.07 -17.18
N GLY A 249 -1.92 -15.84 -16.79
CA GLY A 249 -3.01 -16.78 -17.00
C GLY A 249 -3.84 -16.47 -18.23
N ASN A 250 -5.03 -17.09 -18.32
CA ASN A 250 -6.00 -16.92 -19.40
C ASN A 250 -5.41 -17.21 -20.80
N VAL A 251 -4.57 -18.25 -20.88
CA VAL A 251 -4.04 -18.74 -22.16
C VAL A 251 -5.19 -19.34 -22.97
N VAL A 252 -5.35 -18.88 -24.21
CA VAL A 252 -6.43 -19.33 -25.10
C VAL A 252 -6.39 -20.84 -25.28
N GLY A 253 -7.51 -21.50 -25.00
CA GLY A 253 -7.65 -22.95 -25.13
C GLY A 253 -7.23 -23.76 -23.90
N GLU A 254 -6.64 -23.13 -22.87
CA GLU A 254 -6.28 -23.81 -21.63
C GLU A 254 -7.33 -23.61 -20.53
N SER A 255 -7.53 -24.63 -19.69
CA SER A 255 -8.35 -24.52 -18.48
C SER A 255 -7.54 -23.88 -17.33
N PRO A 256 -8.15 -23.03 -16.50
CA PRO A 256 -7.50 -22.44 -15.33
C PRO A 256 -7.09 -23.47 -14.28
N TYR A 257 -7.80 -24.59 -14.13
CA TYR A 257 -7.47 -25.65 -13.17
C TYR A 257 -7.82 -27.03 -13.67
#